data_AF-A0A2H6BGJ8-F1
#
_entry.id   AF-A0A2H6BGJ8-F1
#
_cell.length_a   1.000
_cell.length_b   1.000
_cell.length_c   1.000
_cell.angle_alpha   90.00
_cell.angle_beta   90.00
_cell.angle_gamma   90.00
#
_symmetry.space_group_name_H-M   'P 1'
#
loop_
_entity.id
_entity.type
_entity.pdbx_description
1 polymer ?
#
loop_
_entity_poly.entity_id
_entity_poly.type
_entity_poly.pdbx_seq_one_letter_code
_entity_poly.pdbx_strand_id
1 'polypeptide(L)'
;MLLALKIAAAFIVAVIACMGAILLYAFALPSASVDVPVPLAGVAVRFEAWSGVADETFWLVVQTPRGATKRRLWSNWGPATRVNFYRTPDEWLVVLGGGGDSEMVDVNDPKAGEDVFKPRVSSSDSATWTYLGAVDRPRREPKARRFFSPAELRECFAMFGAGYSPYRVSHQAESRCD
;
A
#
# COMPACT_ATOMS: atom_id res chain seq x y z
N MET A 1 -52.19 4.99 24.58
CA MET A 1 -50.83 4.98 25.19
C MET A 1 -49.96 3.84 24.67
N LEU A 2 -50.39 2.57 24.71
CA LEU A 2 -49.62 1.40 24.23
C LEU A 2 -49.18 1.46 22.75
N LEU A 3 -50.03 1.99 21.85
CA LEU A 3 -49.69 2.12 20.43
C LEU A 3 -48.53 3.11 20.17
N ALA A 4 -48.57 4.26 20.85
CA ALA A 4 -47.51 5.27 20.74
C ALA A 4 -46.16 4.73 21.25
N LEU A 5 -46.17 3.95 22.32
CA LEU A 5 -44.96 3.30 22.86
C LEU A 5 -44.38 2.28 21.87
N LYS A 6 -45.21 1.48 21.19
CA LYS A 6 -44.76 0.52 20.17
C LYS A 6 -44.16 1.21 18.95
N ILE A 7 -44.77 2.31 18.48
CA ILE A 7 -44.25 3.09 17.36
C ILE A 7 -42.90 3.72 17.73
N ALA A 8 -42.79 4.31 18.92
CA ALA A 8 -41.53 4.89 19.40
C ALA A 8 -40.42 3.82 19.51
N ALA A 9 -40.71 2.65 20.05
CA ALA A 9 -39.75 1.55 20.15
C ALA A 9 -39.30 1.05 18.77
N ALA A 10 -40.24 0.85 17.83
CA ALA A 10 -39.90 0.43 16.47
C ALA A 10 -39.03 1.46 15.74
N PHE A 11 -39.32 2.75 15.92
CA PHE A 11 -38.51 3.83 15.36
C PHE A 11 -37.08 3.83 15.94
N ILE A 12 -36.93 3.70 17.26
CA ILE A 12 -35.60 3.63 17.90
C ILE A 12 -34.80 2.44 17.38
N VAL A 13 -35.41 1.25 17.28
CA VAL A 13 -34.74 0.05 16.75
C VAL A 13 -34.32 0.26 15.28
N ALA A 14 -35.18 0.86 14.46
CA ALA A 14 -34.85 1.15 13.07
C ALA A 14 -33.68 2.14 12.96
N VAL A 15 -33.66 3.20 13.78
CA VAL A 15 -32.55 4.17 13.83
C VAL A 15 -31.24 3.48 14.25
N ILE A 16 -31.26 2.64 15.28
CA ILE A 16 -30.08 1.90 15.74
C ILE A 16 -29.59 0.95 14.64
N ALA A 17 -30.49 0.23 13.97
CA ALA A 17 -30.13 -0.68 12.89
C ALA A 17 -29.53 0.08 11.69
N CYS A 18 -30.11 1.22 11.30
CA CYS A 18 -29.57 2.07 10.24
C CYS A 18 -28.18 2.62 10.61
N MET A 19 -28.01 3.14 11.82
CA MET A 19 -26.70 3.60 12.29
C MET A 19 -25.67 2.46 12.32
N GLY A 20 -26.07 1.28 12.80
CA GLY A 20 -25.22 0.09 12.80
C GLY A 20 -24.78 -0.31 11.39
N ALA A 21 -25.71 -0.31 10.42
CA ALA A 21 -25.40 -0.62 9.03
C ALA A 21 -24.44 0.41 8.40
N ILE A 22 -24.64 1.71 8.67
CA ILE A 22 -23.76 2.79 8.18
C ILE A 22 -22.35 2.62 8.75
N LEU A 23 -22.24 2.37 10.06
CA LEU A 23 -20.94 2.14 10.70
C LEU A 23 -20.25 0.90 10.14
N LEU A 24 -20.96 -0.23 10.03
CA LEU A 24 -20.41 -1.45 9.44
C LEU A 24 -19.93 -1.23 8.00
N TYR A 25 -20.70 -0.51 7.20
CA TYR A 25 -20.31 -0.19 5.83
C TYR A 25 -19.06 0.69 5.77
N ALA A 26 -18.95 1.70 6.64
CA ALA A 26 -17.80 2.58 6.72
C ALA A 26 -16.50 1.83 7.10
N PHE A 27 -16.59 0.76 7.91
CA PHE A 27 -15.44 -0.08 8.26
C PHE A 27 -15.17 -1.21 7.26
N ALA A 28 -16.09 -1.51 6.34
CA ALA A 28 -15.94 -2.57 5.34
C ALA A 28 -15.16 -2.13 4.10
N LEU A 29 -14.89 -0.82 3.94
CA LEU A 29 -14.19 -0.25 2.80
C LEU A 29 -12.87 0.40 3.23
N PRO A 30 -11.85 0.38 2.36
CA PRO A 30 -10.62 1.13 2.62
C PRO A 30 -10.91 2.64 2.66
N SER A 31 -10.26 3.36 3.56
CA SER A 31 -10.30 4.82 3.66
C SER A 31 -9.65 5.50 2.45
N ALA A 32 -8.68 4.82 1.81
CA ALA A 32 -8.13 5.20 0.53
C ALA A 32 -7.76 3.95 -0.28
N SER A 33 -8.02 4.00 -1.58
CA SER A 33 -7.64 2.95 -2.53
C SER A 33 -6.95 3.60 -3.72
N VAL A 34 -5.71 3.23 -3.97
CA VAL A 34 -4.88 3.80 -5.04
C VAL A 34 -4.41 2.67 -5.94
N ASP A 35 -4.82 2.71 -7.21
CA ASP A 35 -4.27 1.80 -8.21
C ASP A 35 -2.84 2.24 -8.57
N VAL A 36 -1.93 1.27 -8.60
CA VAL A 36 -0.51 1.47 -8.88
C VAL A 36 -0.24 0.93 -10.28
N PRO A 37 0.06 1.78 -11.27
CA PRO A 37 0.35 1.33 -12.62
C PRO A 37 1.70 0.60 -12.60
N VAL A 38 1.65 -0.71 -12.84
CA VAL A 38 2.86 -1.53 -12.98
C VAL A 38 2.99 -2.02 -14.43
N PRO A 39 4.19 -1.97 -15.02
CA PRO A 39 4.43 -2.46 -16.38
C PRO A 39 4.58 -3.99 -16.39
N LEU A 40 3.62 -4.71 -15.80
CA LEU A 40 3.61 -6.16 -15.65
C LEU A 40 2.32 -6.70 -16.28
N ALA A 41 2.45 -7.53 -17.31
CA ALA A 41 1.32 -7.94 -18.13
C ALA A 41 0.27 -8.73 -17.32
N GLY A 42 -0.97 -8.25 -17.33
CA GLY A 42 -2.08 -8.90 -16.61
C GLY A 42 -2.02 -8.77 -15.09
N VAL A 43 -1.12 -7.94 -14.55
CA VAL A 43 -0.99 -7.70 -13.11
C VAL A 43 -1.65 -6.36 -12.77
N ALA A 44 -2.55 -6.39 -11.79
CA ALA A 44 -3.11 -5.18 -11.19
C ALA A 44 -2.62 -5.05 -9.74
N VAL A 45 -2.08 -3.89 -9.41
CA VAL A 45 -1.56 -3.59 -8.07
C VAL A 45 -2.37 -2.46 -7.48
N ARG A 46 -2.76 -2.62 -6.23
CA ARG A 46 -3.51 -1.62 -5.49
C ARG A 46 -2.93 -1.45 -4.10
N PHE A 47 -2.78 -0.21 -3.71
CA PHE A 47 -2.50 0.19 -2.35
C PHE A 47 -3.81 0.55 -1.65
N GLU A 48 -4.07 -0.06 -0.50
CA GLU A 48 -5.24 0.24 0.33
C GLU A 48 -4.80 0.77 1.69
N ALA A 49 -5.37 1.89 2.10
CA ALA A 49 -5.31 2.36 3.47
C ALA A 49 -6.65 2.08 4.15
N TRP A 50 -6.60 1.62 5.40
CA TRP A 50 -7.76 1.26 6.19
C TRP A 50 -7.70 2.02 7.51
N SER A 51 -8.75 2.80 7.82
CA SER A 51 -8.86 3.47 9.09
C SER A 51 -9.15 2.47 10.21
N GLY A 52 -8.20 2.29 11.12
CA GLY A 52 -8.39 1.54 12.36
C GLY A 52 -8.81 2.45 13.52
N VAL A 53 -9.17 1.82 14.65
CA VAL A 53 -9.55 2.53 15.89
C VAL A 53 -8.33 3.22 16.54
N ALA A 54 -7.14 2.64 16.40
CA ALA A 54 -5.89 3.17 16.94
C ALA A 54 -5.01 3.82 15.87
N ASP A 55 -4.81 3.15 14.72
CA ASP A 55 -3.91 3.59 13.65
C ASP A 55 -4.46 3.23 12.26
N GLU A 56 -3.95 3.92 11.22
CA GLU A 56 -4.17 3.54 9.82
C GLU A 56 -3.35 2.27 9.50
N THR A 57 -3.98 1.29 8.84
CA THR A 57 -3.28 0.09 8.36
C THR A 57 -3.20 0.09 6.84
N PHE A 58 -2.10 -0.43 6.31
CA PHE A 58 -1.81 -0.38 4.89
C PHE A 58 -1.65 -1.77 4.32
N TRP A 59 -2.22 -1.96 3.14
CA TRP A 59 -2.26 -3.23 2.47
C TRP A 59 -1.87 -3.07 1.01
N LEU A 60 -1.10 -4.03 0.52
CA LEU A 60 -0.83 -4.22 -0.89
C LEU A 60 -1.73 -5.35 -1.40
N VAL A 61 -2.53 -5.04 -2.40
CA VAL A 61 -3.35 -6.04 -3.11
C VAL A 61 -2.74 -6.22 -4.49
N VAL A 62 -2.32 -7.44 -4.80
CA VAL A 62 -1.76 -7.82 -6.10
C VAL A 62 -2.67 -8.86 -6.71
N GLN A 63 -3.23 -8.54 -7.88
CA GLN A 63 -4.04 -9.44 -8.67
C GLN A 63 -3.26 -9.83 -9.92
N THR A 64 -3.22 -11.13 -10.21
CA THR A 64 -2.53 -11.69 -11.37
C THR A 64 -3.47 -12.70 -12.05
N PRO A 65 -3.16 -13.16 -13.27
CA PRO A 65 -3.95 -14.22 -13.92
C PRO A 65 -3.94 -15.55 -13.16
N ARG A 66 -2.95 -15.76 -12.27
CA ARG A 66 -2.77 -16.99 -11.48
C ARG A 66 -3.40 -16.91 -10.08
N GLY A 67 -3.88 -15.73 -9.69
CA GLY A 67 -4.52 -15.51 -8.40
C GLY A 67 -4.25 -14.12 -7.84
N ALA A 68 -4.85 -13.87 -6.68
CA ALA A 68 -4.67 -12.62 -5.95
C ALA A 68 -4.01 -12.89 -4.59
N THR A 69 -3.23 -11.92 -4.13
CA THR A 69 -2.69 -11.87 -2.78
C THR A 69 -2.94 -10.50 -2.16
N LYS A 70 -3.15 -10.47 -0.85
CA LYS A 70 -3.33 -9.26 -0.06
C LYS A 70 -2.34 -9.32 1.09
N ARG A 71 -1.35 -8.43 1.07
CA ARG A 71 -0.24 -8.39 2.02
C ARG A 71 -0.38 -7.17 2.90
N ARG A 72 -0.30 -7.38 4.21
CA ARG A 72 -0.22 -6.27 5.16
C ARG A 72 1.18 -5.70 5.03
N LEU A 73 1.28 -4.40 4.78
CA LEU A 73 2.56 -3.72 4.87
C LEU A 73 2.97 -3.57 6.36
N TRP A 74 4.15 -3.06 6.63
CA TRP A 74 4.66 -2.92 8.00
C TRP A 74 3.76 -2.01 8.87
N SER A 75 3.79 -2.28 10.18
CA SER A 75 2.95 -1.59 11.16
C SER A 75 3.49 -0.22 11.58
N ASN A 76 4.79 0.03 11.40
CA ASN A 76 5.44 1.26 11.82
C ASN A 76 5.94 2.05 10.62
N TRP A 77 5.08 2.89 10.06
CA TRP A 77 5.47 3.76 8.94
C TRP A 77 6.40 4.91 9.37
N GLY A 78 6.60 5.12 10.67
CA GLY A 78 7.29 6.30 11.19
C GLY A 78 6.66 7.60 10.66
N PRO A 79 7.45 8.69 10.52
CA PRO A 79 6.98 9.91 9.86
C PRO A 79 6.83 9.76 8.34
N ALA A 80 7.36 8.68 7.75
CA ALA A 80 7.32 8.47 6.32
C ALA A 80 5.90 8.07 5.91
N THR A 81 5.23 8.93 5.13
CA THR A 81 3.87 8.64 4.61
C THR A 81 3.87 8.07 3.19
N ARG A 82 5.07 7.74 2.69
CA ARG A 82 5.38 7.31 1.33
C ARG A 82 5.77 5.84 1.27
N VAL A 83 5.28 5.16 0.22
CA VAL A 83 5.79 3.86 -0.21
C VAL A 83 6.27 3.92 -1.64
N ASN A 84 7.45 3.39 -1.89
CA ASN A 84 8.05 3.31 -3.23
C ASN A 84 7.83 1.91 -3.80
N PHE A 85 7.55 1.85 -5.10
CA PHE A 85 7.32 0.62 -5.83
C PHE A 85 8.47 0.38 -6.80
N TYR A 86 8.88 -0.86 -6.93
CA TYR A 86 9.95 -1.29 -7.82
C TYR A 86 9.61 -2.60 -8.51
N ARG A 87 10.27 -2.84 -9.64
CA ARG A 87 10.32 -4.11 -10.34
C ARG A 87 11.74 -4.65 -10.33
N THR A 88 11.92 -5.91 -9.95
CA THR A 88 13.21 -6.61 -10.10
C THR A 88 13.40 -7.14 -11.53
N PRO A 89 14.62 -7.51 -11.93
CA PRO A 89 14.86 -8.20 -13.20
C PRO A 89 14.09 -9.53 -13.34
N ASP A 90 13.77 -10.18 -12.21
CA ASP A 90 12.99 -11.42 -12.15
C ASP A 90 11.46 -11.16 -12.13
N GLU A 91 11.02 -9.95 -12.49
CA GLU A 91 9.62 -9.52 -12.51
C GLU A 91 8.93 -9.45 -11.13
N TRP A 92 9.67 -9.46 -10.03
CA TRP A 92 9.06 -9.31 -8.71
C TRP A 92 8.67 -7.86 -8.46
N LEU A 93 7.51 -7.69 -7.82
CA LEU A 93 7.10 -6.40 -7.30
C LEU A 93 7.72 -6.20 -5.92
N VAL A 94 8.44 -5.11 -5.74
CA VAL A 94 9.00 -4.71 -4.43
C VAL A 94 8.35 -3.42 -3.98
N VAL A 95 8.00 -3.35 -2.71
CA VAL A 95 7.46 -2.18 -2.05
C VAL A 95 8.39 -1.83 -0.90
N LEU A 96 8.93 -0.60 -0.89
CA LEU A 96 9.81 -0.11 0.16
C LEU A 96 9.17 1.02 0.94
N GLY A 97 9.38 0.98 2.25
CA GLY A 97 8.97 2.00 3.21
C GLY A 97 10.10 2.79 3.82
N GLY A 98 9.72 3.75 4.65
CA GLY A 98 10.65 4.38 5.58
C GLY A 98 11.24 3.36 6.56
N GLY A 99 12.46 3.61 7.03
CA GLY A 99 13.10 2.73 8.03
C GLY A 99 13.68 1.42 7.48
N GLY A 100 13.61 1.17 6.16
CA GLY A 100 14.15 -0.05 5.55
C GLY A 100 13.17 -1.22 5.53
N ASP A 101 11.91 -0.99 5.93
CA ASP A 101 10.85 -1.98 5.77
C ASP A 101 10.59 -2.23 4.28
N SER A 102 10.32 -3.49 3.95
CA SER A 102 10.09 -3.92 2.57
C SER A 102 9.05 -5.02 2.50
N GLU A 103 8.40 -5.13 1.36
CA GLU A 103 7.53 -6.24 0.94
C GLU A 103 7.90 -6.62 -0.50
N MET A 104 7.93 -7.90 -0.83
CA MET A 104 8.26 -8.43 -2.15
C MET A 104 7.22 -9.48 -2.52
N VAL A 105 6.69 -9.37 -3.74
CA VAL A 105 5.69 -10.29 -4.28
C VAL A 105 6.19 -10.80 -5.62
N ASP A 106 6.37 -12.11 -5.71
CA ASP A 106 6.53 -12.78 -7.01
C ASP A 106 5.18 -12.73 -7.73
N VAL A 107 5.09 -11.95 -8.82
CA VAL A 107 3.85 -11.82 -9.59
C VAL A 107 3.55 -13.06 -10.45
N ASN A 108 4.53 -13.94 -10.65
CA ASN A 108 4.35 -15.21 -11.35
C ASN A 108 3.81 -16.29 -10.40
N ASP A 109 4.04 -16.15 -9.09
CA ASP A 109 3.43 -16.99 -8.06
C ASP A 109 3.04 -16.17 -6.83
N PRO A 110 1.94 -15.40 -6.90
CA PRO A 110 1.54 -14.50 -5.81
C PRO A 110 1.14 -15.25 -4.53
N LYS A 111 0.96 -16.58 -4.61
CA LYS A 111 0.57 -17.45 -3.50
C LYS A 111 1.76 -18.12 -2.81
N ALA A 112 3.00 -17.94 -3.29
CA ALA A 112 4.20 -18.59 -2.76
C ALA A 112 4.54 -18.33 -1.26
N GLY A 113 3.68 -17.64 -0.51
CA GLY A 113 3.77 -17.53 0.95
C GLY A 113 4.87 -16.57 1.44
N GLU A 114 4.85 -16.30 2.74
CA GLU A 114 5.80 -15.40 3.45
C GLU A 114 7.22 -16.00 3.56
N ASP A 115 7.44 -17.25 3.13
CA ASP A 115 8.67 -18.01 3.37
C ASP A 115 9.82 -17.69 2.42
N VAL A 116 9.61 -16.86 1.40
CA VAL A 116 10.68 -16.40 0.49
C VAL A 116 11.51 -15.28 1.13
N PHE A 117 11.06 -14.73 2.27
CA PHE A 117 11.40 -13.36 2.68
C PHE A 117 12.76 -13.17 3.39
N LYS A 118 13.40 -14.20 3.94
CA LYS A 118 14.49 -13.95 4.93
C LYS A 118 15.95 -14.09 4.45
N PRO A 119 16.33 -14.91 3.44
CA PRO A 119 17.72 -14.94 2.98
C PRO A 119 18.00 -14.25 1.63
N ARG A 120 16.98 -14.02 0.79
CA ARG A 120 17.19 -13.45 -0.57
C ARG A 120 17.30 -11.93 -0.59
N VAL A 121 16.68 -11.23 0.36
CA VAL A 121 16.62 -9.77 0.36
C VAL A 121 17.95 -9.13 0.79
N SER A 122 18.73 -9.81 1.66
CA SER A 122 20.10 -9.40 1.98
C SER A 122 21.11 -9.67 0.84
N SER A 123 20.68 -10.34 -0.25
CA SER A 123 21.51 -10.67 -1.41
C SER A 123 20.96 -10.15 -2.75
N SER A 124 19.79 -9.49 -2.77
CA SER A 124 19.26 -8.85 -3.97
C SER A 124 19.73 -7.40 -4.03
N ASP A 125 20.77 -7.17 -4.82
CA ASP A 125 21.29 -5.85 -5.13
C ASP A 125 20.19 -4.99 -5.78
N SER A 126 19.63 -4.05 -5.00
CA SER A 126 18.63 -3.10 -5.47
C SER A 126 19.15 -2.12 -6.54
N ALA A 127 20.43 -2.20 -6.92
CA ALA A 127 21.02 -1.52 -8.07
C ALA A 127 20.33 -1.84 -9.38
N THR A 128 19.79 -3.05 -9.50
CA THR A 128 19.18 -3.58 -10.74
C THR A 128 17.67 -3.37 -10.79
N TRP A 129 17.08 -2.84 -9.73
CA TRP A 129 15.64 -2.66 -9.65
C TRP A 129 15.21 -1.41 -10.43
N THR A 130 14.09 -1.53 -11.11
CA THR A 130 13.47 -0.41 -11.82
C THR A 130 12.47 0.26 -10.90
N TYR A 131 12.71 1.53 -10.56
CA TYR A 131 11.75 2.35 -9.82
C TYR A 131 10.50 2.59 -10.66
N LEU A 132 9.33 2.24 -10.10
CA LEU A 132 8.04 2.35 -10.77
C LEU A 132 7.27 3.60 -10.35
N GLY A 133 7.57 4.18 -9.18
CA GLY A 133 6.87 5.34 -8.64
C GLY A 133 6.59 5.18 -7.15
N ALA A 134 5.74 6.04 -6.60
CA ALA A 134 5.39 6.00 -5.19
C ALA A 134 3.92 6.32 -4.93
N VAL A 135 3.37 5.78 -3.85
CA VAL A 135 2.14 6.29 -3.27
C VAL A 135 2.52 7.18 -2.09
N ASP A 136 2.04 8.42 -2.12
CA ASP A 136 2.35 9.42 -1.10
C ASP A 136 1.14 10.32 -0.81
N ARG A 137 1.20 11.09 0.27
CA ARG A 137 0.26 12.17 0.59
C ARG A 137 0.81 13.50 0.06
N PRO A 138 0.11 14.19 -0.85
CA PRO A 138 0.48 15.54 -1.25
C PRO A 138 0.48 16.45 -0.03
N ARG A 139 1.54 17.28 0.13
CA ARG A 139 1.63 18.26 1.22
C ARG A 139 0.41 19.19 1.31
N ARG A 140 -0.20 19.52 0.17
CA ARG A 140 -1.37 20.42 0.10
C ARG A 140 -2.69 19.72 0.41
N GLU A 141 -2.73 18.39 0.34
CA GLU A 141 -3.94 17.59 0.56
C GLU A 141 -3.59 16.35 1.39
N PRO A 142 -3.32 16.50 2.69
CA PRO A 142 -2.80 15.42 3.54
C PRO A 142 -3.76 14.22 3.69
N LYS A 143 -5.01 14.35 3.23
CA LYS A 143 -6.01 13.28 3.22
C LYS A 143 -6.10 12.54 1.89
N ALA A 144 -5.49 13.04 0.81
CA ALA A 144 -5.63 12.48 -0.53
C ALA A 144 -4.39 11.67 -0.89
N ARG A 145 -4.40 10.35 -0.69
CA ARG A 145 -3.30 9.50 -1.19
C ARG A 145 -3.42 9.35 -2.69
N ARG A 146 -2.30 9.47 -3.41
CA ARG A 146 -2.25 9.18 -4.84
C ARG A 146 -0.93 8.55 -5.23
N PHE A 147 -0.95 7.92 -6.40
CA PHE A 147 0.26 7.47 -7.06
C PHE A 147 0.96 8.66 -7.75
N PHE A 148 2.28 8.66 -7.67
CA PHE A 148 3.19 9.56 -8.37
C PHE A 148 4.11 8.71 -9.25
N SER A 149 4.10 9.00 -10.54
CA SER A 149 5.00 8.35 -11.48
C SER A 149 6.46 8.77 -11.24
N PRO A 150 7.45 8.04 -11.79
CA PRO A 150 8.86 8.41 -11.68
C PRO A 150 9.19 9.80 -12.25
N ALA A 151 8.34 10.30 -13.16
CA ALA A 151 8.48 11.64 -13.74
C ALA A 151 8.02 12.76 -12.79
N GLU A 152 7.06 12.48 -11.90
CA GLU A 152 6.51 13.44 -10.94
C GLU A 152 7.28 13.45 -9.62
N LEU A 153 7.70 12.27 -9.18
CA LEU A 153 8.38 12.07 -7.91
C LEU A 153 9.56 11.14 -8.09
N ARG A 154 10.73 11.65 -7.74
CA ARG A 154 11.99 10.91 -7.78
C ARG A 154 12.09 9.93 -6.63
N GLU A 155 12.91 8.91 -6.81
CA GLU A 155 13.16 7.88 -5.81
C GLU A 155 13.72 8.52 -4.53
N CYS A 156 13.23 8.07 -3.37
CA CYS A 156 13.50 8.70 -2.08
C CYS A 156 13.91 7.77 -0.94
N PHE A 157 14.17 6.49 -1.21
CA PHE A 157 14.67 5.58 -0.19
C PHE A 157 16.10 5.13 -0.50
N ALA A 158 16.89 5.00 0.56
CA ALA A 158 18.26 4.54 0.50
C ALA A 158 18.35 3.11 -0.05
N MET A 159 19.53 2.82 -0.56
CA MET A 159 19.87 1.56 -1.22
C MET A 159 19.69 0.37 -0.27
N PHE A 160 18.75 -0.52 -0.59
CA PHE A 160 18.65 -1.79 0.11
C PHE A 160 19.77 -2.70 -0.40
N GLY A 161 20.88 -2.77 0.35
CA GLY A 161 22.06 -3.58 0.00
C GLY A 161 22.81 -3.16 -1.27
N ALA A 162 22.33 -2.16 -2.01
CA ALA A 162 22.96 -1.73 -3.26
C ALA A 162 24.13 -0.77 -3.01
N GLY A 163 25.21 -0.99 -3.75
CA GLY A 163 26.24 0.03 -3.95
C GLY A 163 25.82 1.03 -5.02
N TYR A 164 26.79 1.72 -5.64
CA TYR A 164 26.51 2.70 -6.70
C TYR A 164 25.92 2.06 -7.98
N SER A 165 24.66 2.38 -8.31
CA SER A 165 24.01 2.04 -9.59
C SER A 165 23.80 3.29 -10.46
N PRO A 166 24.21 3.31 -11.74
CA PRO A 166 23.97 4.44 -12.65
C PRO A 166 22.50 4.82 -12.84
N TYR A 167 21.58 3.83 -12.81
CA TYR A 167 20.14 4.09 -12.91
C TYR A 167 19.62 4.80 -11.65
N ARG A 168 20.04 4.37 -10.46
CA ARG A 168 19.66 5.02 -9.20
C ARG A 168 20.24 6.42 -9.09
N VAL A 169 21.52 6.63 -9.45
CA VAL A 169 22.15 7.97 -9.40
C VAL A 169 21.38 9.01 -10.23
N SER A 170 20.76 8.60 -11.34
CA SER A 170 19.98 9.52 -12.19
C SER A 170 18.56 9.79 -11.67
N HIS A 171 18.00 8.93 -10.80
CA HIS A 171 16.60 8.99 -10.36
C HIS A 171 16.42 9.16 -8.85
N GLN A 172 17.49 9.06 -8.04
CA GLN A 172 17.48 9.19 -6.59
C GLN A 172 17.63 10.65 -6.17
N ALA A 173 16.79 11.10 -5.25
CA ALA A 173 16.80 12.45 -4.68
C ALA A 173 16.73 12.39 -3.15
N GLU A 174 17.65 11.63 -2.56
CA GLU A 174 17.71 11.32 -1.12
C GLU A 174 17.64 12.56 -0.20
N SER A 175 18.20 13.68 -0.65
CA SER A 175 18.19 14.96 0.08
C SER A 175 16.86 15.73 0.03
N ARG A 176 15.83 15.18 -0.62
CA ARG A 176 14.51 15.81 -0.80
C ARG A 176 13.36 14.92 -0.29
N CYS A 177 13.65 14.06 0.67
CA CYS A 177 12.72 13.03 1.14
C CYS A 177 11.82 13.44 2.30
N ASP A 178 11.79 14.73 2.60
CA ASP A 178 11.04 15.35 3.69
C ASP A 178 9.78 16.07 3.21
#